data_AF-A0A519E4Q9-F1
#
_entry.id   AF-A0A519E4Q9-F1
#
_cell.length_a   1.000
_cell.length_b   1.000
_cell.length_c   1.000
_cell.angle_alpha   90.00
_cell.angle_beta   90.00
_cell.angle_gamma   90.00
#
_symmetry.space_group_name_H-M   'P 1'
#
loop_
_entity.id
_entity.type
_entity.pdbx_description
1 polymer ?
#
loop_
_entity_poly.entity_id
_entity_poly.type
_entity_poly.pdbx_seq_one_letter_code
_entity_poly.pdbx_strand_id
1 'polypeptide(L)'
;MPRYSPRFVHLQYFYRKLLRIVRWTPLVVLAVVFRNWPEFLEGPHLWTFLDFGHRGEFRLYLNIELVVSGLALLTAFVRWNASPAWRRLFSPVPCVSSVLMVATLALFVAVMLAKVPGVIHSEFRPIDPKTHFQSWSISVAALLLGVFQQELWNRAILQSALTRMFGNRWLGLAISVVLLTIEQSGHRLETFCTAVFLGVVFIRTQSVVCTTAIHVVLDVALGILQGGTFMEASFLSPLEMRSVKLPTMVGFLLLAFAVELWYRRSPRLLQSIKAAAKAVLLMVFAYVLYRLTSRALNPLWQALLDSGNEWMTRTFVTRIELLVDAAVPVIALAWLGWGPTLRELLALRPKATLGLAFVAALVPFLAVFITSPDAASDGLFAPLSPFTTSPYYWFGAVLPLVVAALHEEVIHRALVQPLVTRLFRSEWAGVVGSTLHFAAFHPPESVAFVIPGGLLFAIVFMRTRSIVCTTVLHVTLNVVMTMLSGSKLTLALFIPADDMVAVRPMLGALVLALAVGFEWCWRMSAEGRARRFRSTPNERIASAVGAPTSL
;
A
#
# COMPACT_ATOMS: atom_id res chain seq x y z
N MET A 1 31.14 -11.10 34.27
CA MET A 1 30.53 -10.87 32.94
C MET A 1 29.53 -9.72 33.03
N PRO A 2 29.75 -8.58 32.35
CA PRO A 2 28.82 -7.45 32.43
C PRO A 2 27.48 -7.82 31.77
N ARG A 3 26.40 -7.75 32.56
CA ARG A 3 25.03 -7.96 32.06
C ARG A 3 24.66 -6.80 31.14
N TYR A 4 24.70 -7.03 29.83
CA TYR A 4 24.19 -6.07 28.86
C TYR A 4 22.75 -5.70 29.21
N SER A 5 22.52 -4.41 29.44
CA SER A 5 21.18 -3.88 29.70
C SER A 5 20.23 -4.30 28.56
N PRO A 6 19.04 -4.86 28.86
CA PRO A 6 18.08 -5.31 27.84
C PRO A 6 17.68 -4.22 26.83
N ARG A 7 17.96 -2.95 27.12
CA ARG A 7 17.70 -1.80 26.23
C ARG A 7 18.68 -1.69 25.05
N PHE A 8 19.91 -2.19 25.14
CA PHE A 8 20.85 -2.17 24.00
C PHE A 8 20.49 -3.20 22.91
N VAL A 9 19.84 -4.29 23.29
CA VAL A 9 19.36 -5.32 22.37
C VAL A 9 18.30 -4.75 21.41
N HIS A 10 17.42 -3.87 21.91
CA HIS A 10 16.40 -3.21 21.08
C HIS A 10 16.98 -2.20 20.09
N LEU A 11 18.04 -1.47 20.46
CA LEU A 11 18.68 -0.49 19.58
C LEU A 11 19.40 -1.18 18.40
N GLN A 12 20.16 -2.24 18.68
CA GLN A 12 20.80 -3.04 17.63
C GLN A 12 19.78 -3.72 16.72
N TYR A 13 18.68 -4.23 17.28
CA TYR A 13 17.59 -4.81 16.50
C TYR A 13 16.96 -3.79 15.54
N PHE A 14 16.81 -2.53 15.99
CA PHE A 14 16.17 -1.48 15.22
C PHE A 14 17.09 -0.87 14.14
N TYR A 15 18.37 -0.68 14.45
CA TYR A 15 19.39 -0.31 13.47
C TYR A 15 19.48 -1.35 12.35
N ARG A 16 19.51 -2.65 12.71
CA ARG A 16 19.47 -3.76 11.74
C ARG A 16 18.20 -3.75 10.88
N LYS A 17 17.04 -3.33 11.42
CA LYS A 17 15.80 -3.18 10.62
C LYS A 17 15.88 -2.01 9.64
N LEU A 18 16.36 -0.84 10.04
CA LEU A 18 16.49 0.31 9.15
C LEU A 18 17.48 0.03 8.02
N LEU A 19 18.63 -0.57 8.34
CA LEU A 19 19.60 -1.02 7.34
C LEU A 19 19.02 -2.03 6.37
N ARG A 20 18.12 -2.92 6.82
CA ARG A 20 17.37 -3.79 5.91
C ARG A 20 16.46 -2.98 5.00
N ILE A 21 15.70 -2.03 5.53
CA ILE A 21 14.82 -1.19 4.71
C ILE A 21 15.63 -0.50 3.61
N VAL A 22 16.63 0.29 4.00
CA VAL A 22 17.50 1.04 3.08
C VAL A 22 18.20 0.12 2.07
N ARG A 23 18.66 -1.06 2.48
CA ARG A 23 19.34 -2.02 1.59
C ARG A 23 18.41 -2.65 0.55
N TRP A 24 17.14 -2.87 0.90
CA TRP A 24 16.19 -3.55 0.01
C TRP A 24 15.31 -2.58 -0.80
N THR A 25 15.18 -1.30 -0.39
CA THR A 25 14.41 -0.28 -1.13
C THR A 25 14.85 -0.14 -2.59
N PRO A 26 16.14 -0.04 -2.95
CA PRO A 26 16.56 0.05 -4.35
C PRO A 26 16.13 -1.16 -5.18
N LEU A 27 16.14 -2.38 -4.60
CA LEU A 27 15.69 -3.59 -5.28
C LEU A 27 14.17 -3.63 -5.47
N VAL A 28 13.40 -3.11 -4.51
CA VAL A 28 11.94 -2.98 -4.66
C VAL A 28 11.61 -1.94 -5.73
N VAL A 29 12.29 -0.80 -5.71
CA VAL A 29 12.14 0.25 -6.73
C VAL A 29 12.54 -0.27 -8.10
N LEU A 30 13.70 -0.93 -8.25
CA LEU A 30 14.13 -1.56 -9.50
C LEU A 30 13.15 -2.64 -9.96
N ALA A 31 12.61 -3.46 -9.06
CA ALA A 31 11.62 -4.46 -9.43
C ALA A 31 10.30 -3.86 -9.93
N VAL A 32 9.86 -2.73 -9.36
CA VAL A 32 8.68 -2.01 -9.84
C VAL A 32 8.99 -1.27 -11.14
N VAL A 33 10.14 -0.62 -11.25
CA VAL A 33 10.57 0.16 -12.42
C VAL A 33 10.84 -0.74 -13.62
N PHE A 34 11.59 -1.84 -13.48
CA PHE A 34 11.85 -2.76 -14.60
C PHE A 34 10.59 -3.50 -15.05
N ARG A 35 9.66 -3.75 -14.14
CA ARG A 35 8.38 -4.36 -14.48
C ARG A 35 7.47 -3.42 -15.25
N ASN A 36 7.48 -2.12 -14.89
CA ASN A 36 6.69 -1.09 -15.57
C ASN A 36 7.47 -0.36 -16.68
N TRP A 37 8.68 -0.80 -16.99
CA TRP A 37 9.55 -0.23 -18.02
C TRP A 37 8.86 -0.13 -19.40
N PRO A 38 7.98 -1.06 -19.81
CA PRO A 38 7.25 -0.93 -21.06
C PRO A 38 6.25 0.25 -21.07
N GLU A 39 5.54 0.50 -19.97
CA GLU A 39 4.60 1.63 -19.84
C GLU A 39 5.31 2.99 -19.76
N PHE A 40 6.59 2.99 -19.35
CA PHE A 40 7.42 4.19 -19.27
C PHE A 40 8.02 4.61 -20.61
N LEU A 41 8.13 3.68 -21.57
CA LEU A 41 8.64 3.98 -22.91
C LEU A 41 7.51 4.15 -23.93
N GLU A 42 6.37 3.47 -23.78
CA GLU A 42 5.27 3.54 -24.74
C GLU A 42 3.90 3.43 -24.02
N GLY A 43 2.89 4.15 -24.54
CA GLY A 43 1.59 4.39 -23.89
C GLY A 43 0.72 3.16 -23.54
N PRO A 44 -0.51 3.39 -23.04
CA PRO A 44 -1.25 2.51 -22.12
C PRO A 44 -1.90 1.23 -22.71
N HIS A 45 -1.29 0.56 -23.71
CA HIS A 45 -1.94 -0.54 -24.44
C HIS A 45 -1.30 -1.93 -24.31
N LEU A 46 -0.31 -2.14 -23.45
CA LEU A 46 0.43 -3.42 -23.43
C LEU A 46 -0.25 -4.57 -22.63
N TRP A 47 -1.18 -4.29 -21.70
CA TRP A 47 -1.80 -5.33 -20.86
C TRP A 47 -3.05 -5.98 -21.44
N THR A 48 -3.53 -5.54 -22.61
CA THR A 48 -4.55 -6.23 -23.40
C THR A 48 -3.96 -7.45 -24.09
N PHE A 49 -3.50 -8.43 -23.31
CA PHE A 49 -2.94 -9.70 -23.81
C PHE A 49 -4.01 -10.76 -24.12
N LEU A 50 -5.28 -10.37 -24.25
CA LEU A 50 -6.39 -11.26 -24.62
C LEU A 50 -7.25 -10.74 -25.79
N ASP A 51 -6.80 -9.72 -26.53
CA ASP A 51 -7.47 -9.28 -27.76
C ASP A 51 -6.52 -9.41 -28.96
N PHE A 52 -6.26 -10.66 -29.37
CA PHE A 52 -5.44 -10.96 -30.54
C PHE A 52 -6.25 -10.83 -31.83
N GLY A 53 -6.42 -9.58 -32.28
CA GLY A 53 -6.81 -9.23 -33.65
C GLY A 53 -5.65 -8.58 -34.41
N HIS A 54 -4.94 -9.36 -35.23
CA HIS A 54 -4.13 -8.92 -36.38
C HIS A 54 -3.14 -7.73 -36.18
N ARG A 55 -1.87 -8.00 -35.89
CA ARG A 55 -0.68 -7.33 -36.50
C ARG A 55 0.65 -7.93 -35.98
N GLY A 56 1.57 -8.22 -36.90
CA GLY A 56 2.80 -9.01 -36.67
C GLY A 56 3.96 -8.30 -35.95
N GLU A 57 3.77 -7.10 -35.42
CA GLU A 57 4.83 -6.30 -34.76
C GLU A 57 5.08 -6.71 -33.29
N PHE A 58 4.12 -7.40 -32.65
CA PHE A 58 4.21 -7.88 -31.26
C PHE A 58 5.25 -8.99 -31.02
N ARG A 59 5.78 -9.61 -32.09
CA ARG A 59 6.70 -10.75 -31.98
C ARG A 59 8.11 -10.35 -31.52
N LEU A 60 8.57 -9.11 -31.77
CA LEU A 60 9.95 -8.72 -31.45
C LEU A 60 10.13 -8.39 -29.95
N TYR A 61 9.16 -7.75 -29.31
CA TYR A 61 9.26 -7.30 -27.92
C TYR A 61 9.02 -8.42 -26.89
N LEU A 62 8.05 -9.32 -27.15
CA LEU A 62 7.89 -10.54 -26.36
C LEU A 62 9.17 -11.39 -26.41
N ASN A 63 9.86 -11.41 -27.56
CA ASN A 63 11.14 -12.10 -27.71
C ASN A 63 12.26 -11.43 -26.90
N ILE A 64 12.32 -10.10 -26.81
CA ILE A 64 13.34 -9.41 -25.99
C ILE A 64 13.07 -9.62 -24.50
N GLU A 65 11.82 -9.54 -24.05
CA GLU A 65 11.45 -9.79 -22.66
C GLU A 65 11.71 -11.25 -22.26
N LEU A 66 11.35 -12.21 -23.11
CA LEU A 66 11.68 -13.63 -22.95
C LEU A 66 13.17 -13.89 -23.00
N VAL A 67 13.94 -13.17 -23.81
CA VAL A 67 15.40 -13.30 -23.90
C VAL A 67 16.08 -12.70 -22.67
N VAL A 68 15.63 -11.55 -22.16
CA VAL A 68 16.22 -10.91 -20.96
C VAL A 68 15.82 -11.68 -19.68
N SER A 69 14.55 -12.04 -19.54
CA SER A 69 14.07 -12.89 -18.44
C SER A 69 14.65 -14.30 -18.53
N GLY A 70 14.78 -14.83 -19.75
CA GLY A 70 15.44 -16.10 -20.05
C GLY A 70 16.93 -16.06 -19.73
N LEU A 71 17.65 -14.97 -20.05
CA LEU A 71 19.06 -14.76 -19.69
C LEU A 71 19.25 -14.59 -18.19
N ALA A 72 18.37 -13.86 -17.50
CA ALA A 72 18.36 -13.71 -16.04
C ALA A 72 18.09 -15.05 -15.33
N LEU A 73 17.17 -15.85 -15.87
CA LEU A 73 16.93 -17.23 -15.45
C LEU A 73 18.14 -18.11 -15.73
N LEU A 74 18.73 -18.04 -16.93
CA LEU A 74 19.93 -18.77 -17.30
C LEU A 74 21.10 -18.40 -16.38
N THR A 75 21.27 -17.12 -16.01
CA THR A 75 22.30 -16.71 -15.04
C THR A 75 22.01 -17.21 -13.63
N ALA A 76 20.73 -17.27 -13.24
CA ALA A 76 20.31 -17.86 -11.96
C ALA A 76 20.51 -19.39 -11.92
N PHE A 77 20.29 -20.08 -13.04
CA PHE A 77 20.54 -21.51 -13.24
C PHE A 77 22.04 -21.84 -13.36
N VAL A 78 22.84 -21.01 -14.04
CA VAL A 78 24.31 -21.17 -14.12
C VAL A 78 24.95 -20.95 -12.74
N ARG A 79 24.34 -20.13 -11.88
CA ARG A 79 24.75 -19.94 -10.47
C ARG A 79 23.98 -20.81 -9.47
N TRP A 80 23.28 -21.87 -9.90
CA TRP A 80 22.44 -22.77 -9.07
C TRP A 80 23.16 -23.41 -7.88
N ASN A 81 24.50 -23.46 -7.92
CA ASN A 81 25.34 -23.92 -6.80
C ASN A 81 25.61 -22.86 -5.71
N ALA A 82 25.13 -21.62 -5.84
CA ALA A 82 25.61 -20.50 -5.02
C ALA A 82 24.85 -20.25 -3.69
N SER A 83 23.63 -20.77 -3.46
CA SER A 83 23.04 -20.71 -2.10
C SER A 83 21.90 -21.71 -1.81
N PRO A 84 21.81 -22.25 -0.58
CA PRO A 84 20.68 -23.08 -0.14
C PRO A 84 19.31 -22.39 -0.23
N ALA A 85 19.27 -21.05 -0.26
CA ALA A 85 18.03 -20.30 -0.41
C ALA A 85 17.49 -20.36 -1.85
N TRP A 86 18.38 -20.36 -2.85
CA TRP A 86 18.01 -20.52 -4.26
C TRP A 86 17.50 -21.92 -4.56
N ARG A 87 18.12 -22.95 -3.99
CA ARG A 87 17.64 -24.34 -4.13
C ARG A 87 16.22 -24.52 -3.59
N ARG A 88 15.82 -23.82 -2.52
CA ARG A 88 14.43 -23.88 -2.01
C ARG A 88 13.43 -23.20 -2.94
N LEU A 89 13.81 -22.04 -3.52
CA LEU A 89 12.97 -21.30 -4.47
C LEU A 89 12.56 -22.12 -5.70
N PHE A 90 13.42 -23.05 -6.13
CA PHE A 90 13.17 -23.90 -7.28
C PHE A 90 12.99 -25.38 -6.94
N SER A 91 12.88 -25.72 -5.65
CA SER A 91 12.57 -27.10 -5.26
C SER A 91 11.10 -27.38 -5.56
N PRO A 92 10.77 -28.43 -6.32
CA PRO A 92 9.39 -28.87 -6.43
C PRO A 92 8.91 -29.38 -5.06
N VAL A 93 7.63 -29.18 -4.76
CA VAL A 93 6.96 -29.72 -3.56
C VAL A 93 5.76 -30.53 -4.04
N PRO A 94 5.98 -31.67 -4.74
CA PRO A 94 4.98 -32.28 -5.61
C PRO A 94 3.71 -32.71 -4.87
N CYS A 95 3.82 -33.18 -3.64
CA CYS A 95 2.66 -33.55 -2.82
C CYS A 95 1.73 -32.35 -2.54
N VAL A 96 2.31 -31.20 -2.16
CA VAL A 96 1.54 -29.98 -1.86
C VAL A 96 1.02 -29.34 -3.15
N SER A 97 1.87 -29.25 -4.18
CA SER A 97 1.49 -28.70 -5.49
C SER A 97 0.34 -29.49 -6.11
N SER A 98 0.43 -30.82 -6.15
CA SER A 98 -0.61 -31.65 -6.78
C SER A 98 -1.94 -31.56 -6.04
N VAL A 99 -1.93 -31.59 -4.69
CA VAL A 99 -3.16 -31.43 -3.89
C VAL A 99 -3.80 -30.06 -4.13
N LEU A 100 -3.01 -28.99 -4.22
CA LEU A 100 -3.54 -27.66 -4.48
C LEU A 100 -4.04 -27.48 -5.91
N MET A 101 -3.33 -28.02 -6.91
CA MET A 101 -3.80 -28.02 -8.30
C MET A 101 -5.14 -28.75 -8.43
N VAL A 102 -5.27 -29.93 -7.83
CA VAL A 102 -6.52 -30.71 -7.81
C VAL A 102 -7.64 -29.95 -7.07
N ALA A 103 -7.34 -29.35 -5.92
CA ALA A 103 -8.33 -28.57 -5.16
C ALA A 103 -8.79 -27.32 -5.92
N THR A 104 -7.88 -26.62 -6.60
CA THR A 104 -8.18 -25.49 -7.45
C THR A 104 -9.05 -25.91 -8.64
N LEU A 105 -8.72 -27.00 -9.33
CA LEU A 105 -9.53 -27.51 -10.44
C LEU A 105 -10.93 -27.94 -9.97
N ALA A 106 -11.00 -28.67 -8.85
CA ALA A 106 -12.27 -29.09 -8.25
C ALA A 106 -13.15 -27.90 -7.85
N LEU A 107 -12.55 -26.81 -7.35
CA LEU A 107 -13.26 -25.57 -7.06
C LEU A 107 -13.92 -25.00 -8.32
N PHE A 108 -13.18 -24.90 -9.43
CA PHE A 108 -13.74 -24.43 -10.70
C PHE A 108 -14.90 -25.31 -11.17
N VAL A 109 -14.69 -26.63 -11.20
CA VAL A 109 -15.73 -27.59 -11.62
C VAL A 109 -16.98 -27.48 -10.74
N ALA A 110 -16.81 -27.42 -9.41
CA ALA A 110 -17.93 -27.33 -8.48
C ALA A 110 -18.70 -26.02 -8.62
N VAL A 111 -18.01 -24.88 -8.75
CA VAL A 111 -18.67 -23.57 -8.93
C VAL A 111 -19.41 -23.52 -10.27
N MET A 112 -18.80 -24.04 -11.33
CA MET A 112 -19.41 -24.14 -12.65
C MET A 112 -20.71 -24.93 -12.61
N LEU A 113 -20.66 -26.17 -12.10
CA LEU A 113 -21.83 -27.05 -12.02
C LEU A 113 -22.93 -26.47 -11.12
N ALA A 114 -22.56 -25.77 -10.04
CA ALA A 114 -23.52 -25.19 -9.11
C ALA A 114 -24.24 -23.94 -9.66
N LYS A 115 -23.60 -23.18 -10.56
CA LYS A 115 -24.14 -21.91 -11.07
C LYS A 115 -24.77 -22.02 -12.45
N VAL A 116 -24.32 -22.97 -13.26
CA VAL A 116 -24.76 -23.10 -14.64
C VAL A 116 -25.06 -24.59 -14.96
N PRO A 117 -26.07 -25.21 -14.31
CA PRO A 117 -26.30 -26.65 -14.41
C PRO A 117 -26.82 -27.13 -15.79
N GLY A 118 -27.06 -26.23 -16.75
CA GLY A 118 -27.61 -26.57 -18.07
C GLY A 118 -27.09 -25.76 -19.26
N VAL A 119 -26.11 -24.86 -19.06
CA VAL A 119 -25.49 -24.09 -20.16
C VAL A 119 -24.03 -24.49 -20.27
N ILE A 120 -23.81 -25.68 -20.81
CA ILE A 120 -22.59 -25.91 -21.58
C ILE A 120 -23.00 -25.53 -22.99
N HIS A 121 -22.56 -24.37 -23.47
CA HIS A 121 -22.78 -24.03 -24.87
C HIS A 121 -22.24 -25.18 -25.72
N SER A 122 -23.09 -25.76 -26.58
CA SER A 122 -22.77 -26.91 -27.45
C SER A 122 -21.63 -26.65 -28.43
N GLU A 123 -21.14 -25.41 -28.47
CA GLU A 123 -20.04 -24.94 -29.30
C GLU A 123 -18.69 -24.96 -28.56
N PHE A 124 -18.52 -25.86 -27.58
CA PHE A 124 -17.19 -26.14 -27.04
C PHE A 124 -16.30 -26.71 -28.14
N ARG A 125 -15.48 -25.83 -28.73
CA ARG A 125 -14.48 -26.19 -29.74
C ARG A 125 -13.09 -25.81 -29.24
N PRO A 126 -12.37 -26.74 -28.58
CA PRO A 126 -10.97 -26.53 -28.32
C PRO A 126 -10.25 -26.45 -29.66
N ILE A 127 -9.24 -25.60 -29.75
CA ILE A 127 -8.38 -25.54 -30.93
C ILE A 127 -7.74 -26.91 -31.12
N ASP A 128 -8.01 -27.58 -32.25
CA ASP A 128 -7.43 -28.90 -32.53
C ASP A 128 -5.90 -28.75 -32.72
N PRO A 129 -5.09 -29.32 -31.80
CA PRO A 129 -3.64 -29.18 -31.88
C PRO A 129 -3.05 -29.85 -33.13
N LYS A 130 -3.79 -30.74 -33.82
CA LYS A 130 -3.33 -31.35 -35.08
C LYS A 130 -3.38 -30.36 -36.25
N THR A 131 -4.41 -29.51 -36.29
CA THR A 131 -4.60 -28.53 -37.37
C THR A 131 -3.96 -27.17 -37.05
N HIS A 132 -3.72 -26.89 -35.77
CA HIS A 132 -3.20 -25.60 -35.28
C HIS A 132 -2.00 -25.75 -34.34
N PHE A 133 -1.14 -26.77 -34.55
CA PHE A 133 -0.01 -27.11 -33.68
C PHE A 133 0.89 -25.91 -33.34
N GLN A 134 1.21 -25.07 -34.33
CA GLN A 134 2.06 -23.90 -34.14
C GLN A 134 1.40 -22.87 -33.22
N SER A 135 0.12 -22.56 -33.42
CA SER A 135 -0.62 -21.63 -32.57
C SER A 135 -0.74 -22.17 -31.14
N TRP A 136 -1.10 -23.45 -31.02
CA TRP A 136 -1.24 -24.12 -29.73
C TRP A 136 0.08 -24.15 -28.95
N SER A 137 1.18 -24.57 -29.58
CA SER A 137 2.50 -24.64 -28.94
C SER A 137 3.03 -23.27 -28.53
N ILE A 138 2.81 -22.24 -29.34
CA ILE A 138 3.16 -20.85 -28.99
C ILE A 138 2.32 -20.39 -27.79
N SER A 139 1.02 -20.65 -27.76
CA SER A 139 0.15 -20.28 -26.63
C SER A 139 0.55 -21.00 -25.34
N VAL A 140 0.88 -22.30 -25.39
CA VAL A 140 1.37 -23.05 -24.22
C VAL A 140 2.71 -22.49 -23.75
N ALA A 141 3.66 -22.24 -24.67
CA ALA A 141 4.97 -21.70 -24.32
C ALA A 141 4.84 -20.30 -23.71
N ALA A 142 4.04 -19.42 -24.31
CA ALA A 142 3.77 -18.07 -23.81
C ALA A 142 3.13 -18.10 -22.43
N LEU A 143 2.14 -18.97 -22.20
CA LEU A 143 1.52 -19.14 -20.89
C LEU A 143 2.54 -19.60 -19.84
N LEU A 144 3.28 -20.69 -20.11
CA LEU A 144 4.23 -21.26 -19.16
C LEU A 144 5.33 -20.26 -18.80
N LEU A 145 5.90 -19.59 -19.81
CA LEU A 145 6.97 -18.62 -19.61
C LEU A 145 6.47 -17.36 -18.93
N GLY A 146 5.31 -16.83 -19.36
CA GLY A 146 4.70 -15.63 -18.79
C GLY A 146 4.34 -15.82 -17.32
N VAL A 147 3.65 -16.92 -16.98
CA VAL A 147 3.26 -17.25 -15.60
C VAL A 147 4.49 -17.46 -14.72
N PHE A 148 5.50 -18.17 -15.22
CA PHE A 148 6.73 -18.40 -14.47
C PHE A 148 7.51 -17.11 -14.21
N GLN A 149 7.65 -16.26 -15.23
CA GLN A 149 8.25 -14.93 -15.10
C GLN A 149 7.49 -14.07 -14.10
N GLN A 150 6.17 -14.03 -14.19
CA GLN A 150 5.32 -13.26 -13.29
C GLN A 150 5.47 -13.72 -11.84
N GLU A 151 5.47 -15.03 -11.59
CA GLU A 151 5.65 -15.57 -10.23
C GLU A 151 7.08 -15.37 -9.71
N LEU A 152 8.09 -15.41 -10.58
CA LEU A 152 9.47 -15.08 -10.20
C LEU A 152 9.57 -13.62 -9.73
N TRP A 153 9.02 -12.68 -10.49
CA TRP A 153 8.99 -11.26 -10.14
C TRP A 153 8.16 -11.00 -8.89
N ASN A 154 6.92 -11.52 -8.84
CA ASN A 154 5.98 -11.20 -7.78
C ASN A 154 6.34 -11.84 -6.45
N ARG A 155 6.80 -13.10 -6.47
CA ARG A 155 7.06 -13.87 -5.24
C ARG A 155 8.53 -13.88 -4.85
N ALA A 156 9.38 -14.31 -5.79
CA ALA A 156 10.79 -14.52 -5.52
C ALA A 156 11.52 -13.19 -5.31
N ILE A 157 11.16 -12.16 -6.08
CA ILE A 157 11.80 -10.84 -6.01
C ILE A 157 10.98 -9.91 -5.10
N LEU A 158 9.79 -9.49 -5.53
CA LEU A 158 9.00 -8.46 -4.85
C LEU A 158 8.57 -8.87 -3.43
N GLN A 159 7.79 -9.93 -3.28
CA GLN A 159 7.30 -10.37 -1.98
C GLN A 159 8.44 -10.75 -1.02
N SER A 160 9.51 -11.37 -1.51
CA SER A 160 10.69 -11.71 -0.69
C SER A 160 11.48 -10.47 -0.28
N ALA A 161 11.67 -9.49 -1.17
CA ALA A 161 12.31 -8.22 -0.84
C ALA A 161 11.51 -7.47 0.22
N LEU A 162 10.20 -7.32 0.03
CA LEU A 162 9.30 -6.70 1.01
C LEU A 162 9.31 -7.46 2.35
N THR A 163 9.28 -8.80 2.32
CA THR A 163 9.40 -9.64 3.52
C THR A 163 10.69 -9.37 4.28
N ARG A 164 11.83 -9.26 3.59
CA ARG A 164 13.13 -8.96 4.20
C ARG A 164 13.21 -7.52 4.70
N MET A 165 12.65 -6.59 3.93
CA MET A 165 12.56 -5.15 4.21
C MET A 165 11.86 -4.93 5.56
N PHE A 166 10.69 -5.54 5.76
CA PHE A 166 9.91 -5.39 6.99
C PHE A 166 10.25 -6.41 8.09
N GLY A 167 10.95 -7.48 7.75
CA GLY A 167 11.18 -8.61 8.65
C GLY A 167 9.89 -9.36 9.02
N ASN A 168 8.84 -9.27 8.21
CA ASN A 168 7.57 -9.95 8.41
C ASN A 168 7.00 -10.39 7.05
N ARG A 169 6.89 -11.71 6.86
CA ARG A 169 6.41 -12.32 5.61
C ARG A 169 4.97 -12.00 5.25
N TRP A 170 4.12 -11.81 6.26
CA TRP A 170 2.71 -11.48 6.06
C TRP A 170 2.52 -10.02 5.67
N LEU A 171 3.37 -9.14 6.23
CA LEU A 171 3.40 -7.74 5.81
C LEU A 171 3.98 -7.61 4.39
N GLY A 172 5.01 -8.39 4.06
CA GLY A 172 5.53 -8.49 2.70
C GLY A 172 4.47 -8.93 1.69
N LEU A 173 3.67 -9.95 2.04
CA LEU A 173 2.53 -10.39 1.24
C LEU A 173 1.49 -9.27 1.07
N ALA A 174 1.01 -8.68 2.17
CA ALA A 174 -0.03 -7.65 2.12
C ALA A 174 0.34 -6.49 1.19
N ILE A 175 1.60 -6.03 1.26
CA ILE A 175 2.09 -4.94 0.41
C ILE A 175 2.22 -5.40 -1.04
N SER A 176 2.74 -6.62 -1.29
CA SER A 176 2.79 -7.15 -2.65
C SER A 176 1.41 -7.28 -3.29
N VAL A 177 0.40 -7.73 -2.54
CA VAL A 177 -0.99 -7.85 -3.01
C VAL A 177 -1.54 -6.49 -3.41
N VAL A 178 -1.34 -5.45 -2.57
CA VAL A 178 -1.81 -4.10 -2.88
C VAL A 178 -1.13 -3.55 -4.13
N LEU A 179 0.20 -3.68 -4.24
CA LEU A 179 0.92 -3.22 -5.42
C LEU A 179 0.42 -3.91 -6.70
N LEU A 180 0.26 -5.24 -6.66
CA LEU A 180 -0.27 -6.02 -7.79
C LEU A 180 -1.69 -5.62 -8.17
N THR A 181 -2.54 -5.36 -7.16
CA THR A 181 -3.94 -4.98 -7.37
C THR A 181 -4.07 -3.58 -7.98
N ILE A 182 -3.21 -2.64 -7.59
CA ILE A 182 -3.21 -1.27 -8.13
C ILE A 182 -2.81 -1.28 -9.61
N GLU A 183 -1.82 -2.10 -9.97
CA GLU A 183 -1.29 -2.23 -11.32
C GLU A 183 -2.34 -2.73 -12.32
N GLN A 184 -3.19 -3.69 -11.94
CA GLN A 184 -4.19 -4.27 -12.83
C GLN A 184 -5.60 -3.69 -12.63
N SER A 185 -5.82 -2.46 -13.11
CA SER A 185 -7.05 -1.67 -12.91
C SER A 185 -8.34 -2.36 -13.39
N GLY A 186 -8.29 -3.14 -14.48
CA GLY A 186 -9.46 -3.86 -15.03
C GLY A 186 -9.84 -5.14 -14.28
N HIS A 187 -8.90 -5.73 -13.52
CA HIS A 187 -9.06 -7.05 -12.90
C HIS A 187 -8.72 -7.04 -11.40
N ARG A 188 -8.91 -5.90 -10.72
CA ARG A 188 -8.46 -5.68 -9.34
C ARG A 188 -8.84 -6.79 -8.36
N LEU A 189 -10.12 -7.19 -8.33
CA LEU A 189 -10.59 -8.21 -7.38
C LEU A 189 -9.99 -9.60 -7.65
N GLU A 190 -9.85 -9.95 -8.93
CA GLU A 190 -9.24 -11.20 -9.37
C GLU A 190 -7.76 -11.24 -9.03
N THR A 191 -7.05 -10.18 -9.39
CA THR A 191 -5.63 -9.98 -9.06
C THR A 191 -5.40 -10.04 -7.56
N PHE A 192 -6.26 -9.40 -6.77
CA PHE A 192 -6.20 -9.43 -5.31
C PHE A 192 -6.31 -10.86 -4.77
N CYS A 193 -7.36 -11.59 -5.16
CA CYS A 193 -7.62 -12.94 -4.67
C CYS A 193 -6.53 -13.94 -5.09
N THR A 194 -6.12 -13.90 -6.35
CA THR A 194 -5.03 -14.74 -6.88
C THR A 194 -3.70 -14.41 -6.20
N ALA A 195 -3.38 -13.11 -6.03
CA ALA A 195 -2.16 -12.69 -5.36
C ALA A 195 -2.12 -13.08 -3.87
N VAL A 196 -3.26 -13.03 -3.18
CA VAL A 196 -3.38 -13.54 -1.80
C VAL A 196 -3.11 -15.04 -1.79
N PHE A 197 -3.83 -15.83 -2.61
CA PHE A 197 -3.71 -17.28 -2.62
C PHE A 197 -2.29 -17.76 -2.95
N LEU A 198 -1.75 -17.34 -4.09
CA LEU A 198 -0.39 -17.71 -4.51
C LEU A 198 0.67 -17.19 -3.54
N GLY A 199 0.46 -16.00 -2.97
CA GLY A 199 1.35 -15.44 -1.98
C GLY A 199 1.37 -16.18 -0.64
N VAL A 200 0.23 -16.76 -0.20
CA VAL A 200 0.17 -17.67 0.94
C VAL A 200 0.89 -18.98 0.62
N VAL A 201 0.64 -19.57 -0.55
CA VAL A 201 1.33 -20.78 -0.99
C VAL A 201 2.84 -20.55 -0.99
N PHE A 202 3.31 -19.44 -1.55
CA PHE A 202 4.74 -19.08 -1.56
C PHE A 202 5.33 -18.95 -0.16
N ILE A 203 4.62 -18.33 0.79
CA ILE A 203 5.08 -18.24 2.18
C ILE A 203 5.33 -19.62 2.79
N ARG A 204 4.55 -20.62 2.37
CA ARG A 204 4.54 -21.97 2.94
C ARG A 204 5.49 -22.92 2.26
N THR A 205 5.56 -22.88 0.93
CA THR A 205 6.42 -23.77 0.16
C THR A 205 7.80 -23.16 -0.08
N GLN A 206 7.91 -21.82 -0.03
CA GLN A 206 9.08 -21.06 -0.49
C GLN A 206 9.52 -21.44 -1.91
N SER A 207 8.59 -21.90 -2.75
CA SER A 207 8.86 -22.45 -4.08
C SER A 207 8.05 -21.69 -5.13
N VAL A 208 8.77 -21.04 -6.05
CA VAL A 208 8.20 -20.36 -7.22
C VAL A 208 7.65 -21.39 -8.21
N VAL A 209 8.30 -22.56 -8.32
CA VAL A 209 7.82 -23.66 -9.17
C VAL A 209 6.42 -24.10 -8.72
N CYS A 210 6.20 -24.18 -7.40
CA CYS A 210 4.88 -24.51 -6.85
C CYS A 210 3.83 -23.46 -7.19
N THR A 211 4.14 -22.16 -6.99
CA THR A 211 3.15 -21.11 -7.31
C THR A 211 2.91 -20.98 -8.81
N THR A 212 3.94 -21.19 -9.63
CA THR A 212 3.84 -21.24 -11.09
C THR A 212 2.90 -22.36 -11.53
N ALA A 213 3.08 -23.58 -11.04
CA ALA A 213 2.23 -24.71 -11.41
C ALA A 213 0.75 -24.46 -11.07
N ILE A 214 0.48 -23.86 -9.90
CA ILE A 214 -0.89 -23.50 -9.50
C ILE A 214 -1.43 -22.36 -10.37
N HIS A 215 -0.62 -21.34 -10.65
CA HIS A 215 -1.02 -20.20 -11.47
C HIS A 215 -1.31 -20.63 -12.93
N VAL A 216 -0.54 -21.55 -13.50
CA VAL A 216 -0.85 -22.15 -14.80
C VAL A 216 -2.22 -22.84 -14.78
N VAL A 217 -2.55 -23.58 -13.71
CA VAL A 217 -3.89 -24.22 -13.59
C VAL A 217 -4.99 -23.17 -13.49
N LEU A 218 -4.76 -22.07 -12.76
CA LEU A 218 -5.70 -20.95 -12.68
C LEU A 218 -5.97 -20.34 -14.05
N ASP A 219 -4.91 -20.01 -14.79
CA ASP A 219 -5.00 -19.32 -16.08
C ASP A 219 -5.58 -20.22 -17.17
N VAL A 220 -5.21 -21.51 -17.20
CA VAL A 220 -5.83 -22.48 -18.12
C VAL A 220 -7.33 -22.62 -17.81
N ALA A 221 -7.70 -22.77 -16.54
CA ALA A 221 -9.11 -22.91 -16.17
C ALA A 221 -9.91 -21.65 -16.51
N LEU A 222 -9.41 -20.46 -16.16
CA LEU A 222 -10.06 -19.19 -16.50
C LEU A 222 -10.12 -18.97 -18.01
N GLY A 223 -9.04 -19.30 -18.73
CA GLY A 223 -8.97 -19.21 -20.18
C GLY A 223 -9.99 -20.12 -20.87
N ILE A 224 -10.14 -21.37 -20.42
CA ILE A 224 -11.18 -22.27 -20.93
C ILE A 224 -12.57 -21.66 -20.70
N LEU A 225 -12.82 -21.11 -19.51
CA LEU A 225 -14.13 -20.54 -19.17
C LEU A 225 -14.46 -19.27 -19.96
N GLN A 226 -13.47 -18.41 -20.20
CA GLN A 226 -13.63 -17.10 -20.84
C GLN A 226 -13.48 -17.12 -22.37
N GLY A 227 -13.01 -18.21 -22.97
CA GLY A 227 -12.68 -18.25 -24.40
C GLY A 227 -11.31 -17.66 -24.72
N GLY A 228 -10.30 -18.04 -23.94
CA GLY A 228 -8.91 -17.63 -24.13
C GLY A 228 -8.20 -18.37 -25.27
N THR A 229 -6.88 -18.23 -25.33
CA THR A 229 -5.99 -18.66 -26.43
C THR A 229 -6.01 -20.14 -26.83
N PHE A 230 -6.73 -20.99 -26.11
CA PHE A 230 -6.88 -22.43 -26.38
C PHE A 230 -8.27 -22.80 -26.91
N MET A 231 -9.16 -21.82 -27.06
CA MET A 231 -10.58 -22.00 -27.32
C MET A 231 -10.99 -21.20 -28.56
N GLU A 232 -11.79 -21.79 -29.45
CA GLU A 232 -12.43 -21.06 -30.55
C GLU A 232 -13.66 -20.26 -30.07
N ALA A 233 -14.29 -20.71 -28.98
CA ALA A 233 -15.43 -20.06 -28.35
C ALA A 233 -15.37 -20.19 -26.82
N SER A 234 -15.89 -19.19 -26.11
CA SER A 234 -15.96 -19.18 -24.65
C SER A 234 -16.91 -20.24 -24.11
N PHE A 235 -16.51 -20.94 -23.03
CA PHE A 235 -17.40 -21.89 -22.36
C PHE A 235 -18.60 -21.21 -21.70
N LEU A 236 -18.40 -19.98 -21.20
CA LEU A 236 -19.44 -19.14 -20.61
C LEU A 236 -19.57 -17.82 -21.37
N SER A 237 -20.79 -17.33 -21.50
CA SER A 237 -21.01 -15.94 -21.91
C SER A 237 -20.40 -14.95 -20.89
N PRO A 238 -20.10 -13.70 -21.28
CA PRO A 238 -19.58 -12.69 -20.35
C PRO A 238 -20.48 -12.45 -19.14
N LEU A 239 -21.80 -12.61 -19.28
CA LEU A 239 -22.77 -12.46 -18.19
C LEU A 239 -22.67 -13.62 -17.20
N GLU A 240 -22.61 -14.85 -17.69
CA GLU A 240 -22.47 -16.05 -16.85
C GLU A 240 -21.12 -16.08 -16.14
N MET A 241 -20.05 -15.64 -16.82
CA MET A 241 -18.72 -15.55 -16.22
C MET A 241 -18.72 -14.63 -15.00
N ARG A 242 -19.48 -13.53 -14.99
CA ARG A 242 -19.61 -12.66 -13.80
C ARG A 242 -20.20 -13.42 -12.60
N SER A 243 -21.15 -14.34 -12.85
CA SER A 243 -21.79 -15.13 -11.79
C SER A 243 -20.87 -16.21 -11.19
N VAL A 244 -19.92 -16.72 -11.98
CA VAL A 244 -18.93 -17.74 -11.59
C VAL A 244 -17.67 -17.11 -10.97
N LYS A 245 -17.29 -15.91 -11.41
CA LYS A 245 -16.07 -15.22 -10.99
C LYS A 245 -16.05 -14.95 -9.49
N LEU A 246 -17.10 -14.35 -8.92
CA LEU A 246 -17.12 -14.01 -7.49
C LEU A 246 -17.01 -15.26 -6.57
N PRO A 247 -17.79 -16.33 -6.74
CA PRO A 247 -17.63 -17.56 -5.96
C PRO A 247 -16.26 -18.20 -6.10
N THR A 248 -15.68 -18.19 -7.31
CA THR A 248 -14.32 -18.71 -7.56
C THR A 248 -13.28 -17.91 -6.77
N MET A 249 -13.39 -16.57 -6.77
CA MET A 249 -12.51 -15.69 -5.99
C MET A 249 -12.63 -15.91 -4.48
N VAL A 250 -13.85 -16.12 -3.97
CA VAL A 250 -14.06 -16.52 -2.57
C VAL A 250 -13.41 -17.88 -2.30
N GLY A 251 -13.53 -18.82 -3.23
CA GLY A 251 -12.89 -20.13 -3.16
C GLY A 251 -11.36 -20.05 -3.06
N PHE A 252 -10.70 -19.15 -3.80
CA PHE A 252 -9.25 -18.94 -3.67
C PHE A 252 -8.86 -18.44 -2.28
N LEU A 253 -9.64 -17.53 -1.68
CA LEU A 253 -9.40 -17.07 -0.32
C LEU A 253 -9.60 -18.19 0.71
N LEU A 254 -10.60 -19.05 0.51
CA LEU A 254 -10.83 -20.23 1.34
C LEU A 254 -9.70 -21.26 1.20
N LEU A 255 -9.18 -21.49 -0.01
CA LEU A 255 -8.02 -22.36 -0.24
C LEU A 255 -6.76 -21.77 0.41
N ALA A 256 -6.53 -20.46 0.32
CA ALA A 256 -5.44 -19.78 1.01
C ALA A 256 -5.53 -19.98 2.54
N PHE A 257 -6.73 -19.85 3.09
CA PHE A 257 -6.99 -20.10 4.50
C PHE A 257 -6.79 -21.57 4.89
N ALA A 258 -7.23 -22.52 4.06
CA ALA A 258 -7.03 -23.95 4.27
C ALA A 258 -5.53 -24.34 4.23
N VAL A 259 -4.76 -23.78 3.30
CA VAL A 259 -3.29 -23.93 3.25
C VAL A 259 -2.65 -23.43 4.54
N GLU A 260 -3.10 -22.26 5.03
CA GLU A 260 -2.60 -21.68 6.27
C GLU A 260 -2.92 -22.57 7.49
N LEU A 261 -4.13 -23.14 7.54
CA LEU A 261 -4.56 -24.07 8.58
C LEU A 261 -3.77 -25.38 8.54
N TRP A 262 -3.61 -25.99 7.36
CA TRP A 262 -2.86 -27.24 7.18
C TRP A 262 -1.43 -27.10 7.70
N TYR A 263 -0.75 -26.00 7.34
CA TYR A 263 0.62 -25.75 7.76
C TYR A 263 0.78 -25.26 9.22
N ARG A 264 -0.30 -24.81 9.87
CA ARG A 264 -0.27 -24.36 11.27
C ARG A 264 -1.27 -25.16 12.10
N ARG A 265 -0.89 -26.40 12.45
CA ARG A 265 -1.39 -27.08 13.66
C ARG A 265 -0.90 -26.37 14.95
N SER A 266 -1.15 -25.07 15.11
CA SER A 266 -0.59 -24.28 16.23
C SER A 266 -1.60 -23.35 16.89
N PRO A 267 -1.68 -23.32 18.23
CA PRO A 267 -2.55 -22.40 18.99
C PRO A 267 -2.27 -20.91 18.72
N ARG A 268 -1.10 -20.57 18.16
CA ARG A 268 -0.77 -19.19 17.72
C ARG A 268 -1.64 -18.72 16.54
N LEU A 269 -2.09 -19.63 15.67
CA LEU A 269 -3.01 -19.29 14.58
C LEU A 269 -4.37 -18.91 15.15
N LEU A 270 -4.89 -19.68 16.11
CA LEU A 270 -6.17 -19.40 16.76
C LEU A 270 -6.15 -18.02 17.46
N GLN A 271 -5.03 -17.67 18.11
CA GLN A 271 -4.84 -16.33 18.68
C GLN A 271 -4.74 -15.23 17.62
N SER A 272 -4.13 -15.51 16.47
CA SER A 272 -4.03 -14.56 15.35
C SER A 272 -5.39 -14.35 14.68
N ILE A 273 -6.17 -15.42 14.49
CA ILE A 273 -7.56 -15.38 13.99
C ILE A 273 -8.44 -14.61 14.96
N LYS A 274 -8.36 -14.89 16.27
CA LYS A 274 -9.11 -14.12 17.29
C LYS A 274 -8.73 -12.64 17.27
N ALA A 275 -7.45 -12.31 17.15
CA ALA A 275 -7.00 -10.92 17.06
C ALA A 275 -7.48 -10.24 15.76
N ALA A 276 -7.43 -10.96 14.63
CA ALA A 276 -7.92 -10.48 13.35
C ALA A 276 -9.43 -10.28 13.35
N ALA A 277 -10.19 -11.27 13.82
CA ALA A 277 -11.64 -11.18 13.97
C ALA A 277 -12.02 -10.00 14.86
N LYS A 278 -11.32 -9.80 16.00
CA LYS A 278 -11.55 -8.63 16.86
C LYS A 278 -11.26 -7.32 16.13
N ALA A 279 -10.16 -7.22 15.38
CA ALA A 279 -9.83 -6.02 14.61
C ALA A 279 -10.86 -5.74 13.51
N VAL A 280 -11.30 -6.78 12.78
CA VAL A 280 -12.35 -6.67 11.75
C VAL A 280 -13.68 -6.26 12.36
N LEU A 281 -14.08 -6.85 13.49
CA LEU A 281 -15.29 -6.45 14.22
C LEU A 281 -15.23 -4.97 14.64
N LEU A 282 -14.06 -4.48 15.09
CA LEU A 282 -13.87 -3.06 15.39
C LEU A 282 -13.96 -2.17 14.15
N MET A 283 -13.44 -2.62 13.01
CA MET A 283 -13.57 -1.90 11.73
C MET A 283 -15.03 -1.85 11.27
N VAL A 284 -15.76 -2.97 11.37
CA VAL A 284 -17.19 -3.04 11.05
C VAL A 284 -17.99 -2.14 11.99
N PHE A 285 -17.72 -2.20 13.29
CA PHE A 285 -18.34 -1.32 14.28
C PHE A 285 -18.10 0.17 13.96
N ALA A 286 -16.85 0.55 13.67
CA ALA A 286 -16.49 1.92 13.29
C ALA A 286 -17.22 2.36 12.01
N TYR A 287 -17.30 1.49 11.01
CA TYR A 287 -18.01 1.78 9.76
C TYR A 287 -19.52 1.90 9.94
N VAL A 288 -20.13 1.03 10.74
CA VAL A 288 -21.57 1.13 11.08
C VAL A 288 -21.84 2.44 11.78
N LEU A 289 -21.01 2.82 12.75
CA LEU A 289 -21.17 4.09 13.47
C LEU A 289 -21.03 5.29 12.54
N TYR A 290 -20.01 5.30 11.66
CA TYR A 290 -19.85 6.29 10.59
C TYR A 290 -21.14 6.43 9.75
N ARG A 291 -21.71 5.31 9.28
CA ARG A 291 -22.93 5.33 8.44
C ARG A 291 -24.17 5.79 9.21
N LEU A 292 -24.27 5.45 10.49
CA LEU A 292 -25.37 5.89 11.36
C LEU A 292 -25.28 7.40 11.64
N THR A 293 -24.09 7.92 11.94
CA THR A 293 -23.85 9.36 12.14
C THR A 293 -24.20 10.14 10.88
N SER A 294 -23.69 9.70 9.72
CA SER A 294 -23.98 10.32 8.42
C SER A 294 -25.49 10.42 8.17
N ARG A 295 -26.22 9.31 8.37
CA ARG A 295 -27.68 9.29 8.21
C ARG A 295 -28.42 10.19 9.20
N ALA A 296 -27.98 10.20 10.47
CA ALA A 296 -28.63 10.98 11.52
C ALA A 296 -28.42 12.48 11.36
N LEU A 297 -27.25 12.89 10.87
CA LEU A 297 -26.90 14.30 10.68
C LEU A 297 -27.24 14.83 9.28
N ASN A 298 -27.55 13.99 8.30
CA ASN A 298 -27.90 14.42 6.94
C ASN A 298 -28.98 15.53 6.90
N PRO A 299 -30.09 15.47 7.67
CA PRO A 299 -31.07 16.56 7.67
C PRO A 299 -30.49 17.91 8.10
N LEU A 300 -29.54 17.91 9.05
CA LEU A 300 -28.84 19.11 9.50
C LEU A 300 -27.93 19.66 8.40
N TRP A 301 -27.20 18.78 7.70
CA TRP A 301 -26.33 19.18 6.58
C TRP A 301 -27.13 19.77 5.42
N GLN A 302 -28.29 19.19 5.07
CA GLN A 302 -29.19 19.77 4.08
C GLN A 302 -29.71 21.13 4.51
N ALA A 303 -30.14 21.29 5.76
CA ALA A 303 -30.59 22.58 6.28
C ALA A 303 -29.49 23.67 6.22
N LEU A 304 -28.22 23.31 6.45
CA LEU A 304 -27.09 24.22 6.32
C LEU A 304 -26.82 24.61 4.87
N LEU A 305 -26.92 23.65 3.93
CA LEU A 305 -26.79 23.92 2.49
C LEU A 305 -27.92 24.82 1.97
N ASP A 306 -29.13 24.63 2.47
CA ASP A 306 -30.33 25.36 2.05
C ASP A 306 -30.42 26.76 2.70
N SER A 307 -29.57 27.07 3.68
CA SER A 307 -29.62 28.33 4.44
C SER A 307 -29.24 29.60 3.65
N GLY A 308 -28.82 29.46 2.39
CA GLY A 308 -28.47 30.60 1.51
C GLY A 308 -27.22 31.38 1.92
N ASN A 309 -26.45 30.89 2.89
CA ASN A 309 -25.22 31.55 3.35
C ASN A 309 -24.11 31.44 2.29
N GLU A 310 -23.75 32.56 1.66
CA GLU A 310 -22.76 32.62 0.56
C GLU A 310 -21.38 32.04 0.92
N TRP A 311 -20.99 32.10 2.20
CA TRP A 311 -19.70 31.56 2.66
C TRP A 311 -19.73 30.05 2.96
N MET A 312 -20.91 29.44 3.14
CA MET A 312 -21.07 28.00 3.36
C MET A 312 -21.18 27.25 2.03
N THR A 313 -20.07 27.21 1.30
CA THR A 313 -20.00 26.46 0.04
C THR A 313 -20.34 24.98 0.26
N ARG A 314 -20.99 24.35 -0.74
CA ARG A 314 -21.33 22.91 -0.68
C ARG A 314 -20.11 22.05 -0.35
N THR A 315 -18.96 22.38 -0.93
CA THR A 315 -17.69 21.69 -0.65
C THR A 315 -17.30 21.79 0.82
N PHE A 316 -17.44 22.96 1.45
CA PHE A 316 -17.11 23.14 2.86
C PHE A 316 -18.03 22.32 3.78
N VAL A 317 -19.35 22.38 3.55
CA VAL A 317 -20.33 21.61 4.34
C VAL A 317 -20.09 20.11 4.22
N THR A 318 -19.88 19.58 3.00
CA THR A 318 -19.55 18.16 2.80
C THR A 318 -18.25 17.76 3.50
N ARG A 319 -17.24 18.63 3.58
CA ARG A 319 -15.99 18.33 4.29
C ARG A 319 -16.18 18.30 5.81
N ILE A 320 -17.03 19.17 6.36
CA ILE A 320 -17.41 19.13 7.77
C ILE A 320 -18.21 17.87 8.08
N GLU A 321 -19.19 17.52 7.24
CA GLU A 321 -19.97 16.28 7.36
C GLU A 321 -19.03 15.07 7.46
N LEU A 322 -18.11 14.92 6.50
CA LEU A 322 -17.14 13.84 6.48
C LEU A 322 -16.25 13.83 7.72
N LEU A 323 -15.78 15.01 8.17
CA LEU A 323 -14.98 15.14 9.40
C LEU A 323 -15.75 14.63 10.62
N VAL A 324 -17.01 15.05 10.79
CA VAL A 324 -17.86 14.66 11.92
C VAL A 324 -18.12 13.16 11.88
N ASP A 325 -18.48 12.62 10.72
CA ASP A 325 -18.73 11.19 10.53
C ASP A 325 -17.50 10.35 10.85
N ALA A 326 -16.29 10.83 10.53
CA ALA A 326 -15.03 10.17 10.87
C ALA A 326 -14.63 10.30 12.34
N ALA A 327 -14.92 11.44 12.98
CA ALA A 327 -14.55 11.72 14.36
C ALA A 327 -15.33 10.84 15.35
N VAL A 328 -16.61 10.56 15.10
CA VAL A 328 -17.46 9.78 16.01
C VAL A 328 -16.92 8.37 16.27
N PRO A 329 -16.55 7.56 15.25
CA PRO A 329 -15.86 6.28 15.46
C PRO A 329 -14.57 6.37 16.26
N VAL A 330 -13.77 7.41 16.04
CA VAL A 330 -12.50 7.61 16.76
C VAL A 330 -12.75 7.92 18.24
N ILE A 331 -13.71 8.80 18.53
CA ILE A 331 -14.11 9.14 19.90
C ILE A 331 -14.66 7.90 20.61
N ALA A 332 -15.55 7.15 19.95
CA ALA A 332 -16.11 5.93 20.51
C ALA A 332 -15.03 4.88 20.82
N LEU A 333 -14.09 4.64 19.90
CA LEU A 333 -12.97 3.73 20.14
C LEU A 333 -12.03 4.22 21.25
N ALA A 334 -11.79 5.54 21.35
CA ALA A 334 -10.99 6.12 22.42
C ALA A 334 -11.66 5.94 23.79
N TRP A 335 -12.96 6.19 23.90
CA TRP A 335 -13.74 6.01 25.13
C TRP A 335 -13.80 4.54 25.58
N LEU A 336 -13.92 3.61 24.65
CA LEU A 336 -13.91 2.17 24.94
C LEU A 336 -12.52 1.62 25.31
N GLY A 337 -11.48 2.48 25.37
CA GLY A 337 -10.10 2.05 25.60
C GLY A 337 -9.54 1.21 24.44
N TRP A 338 -10.19 1.26 23.28
CA TRP A 338 -9.85 0.52 22.07
C TRP A 338 -9.24 1.43 21.01
N GLY A 339 -8.70 2.59 21.37
CA GLY A 339 -7.97 3.50 20.48
C GLY A 339 -6.87 4.24 21.21
N PRO A 340 -6.13 5.12 20.52
CA PRO A 340 -5.40 6.20 21.18
C PRO A 340 -6.38 7.05 22.00
N THR A 341 -5.94 7.56 23.14
CA THR A 341 -6.78 8.43 23.98
C THR A 341 -6.97 9.80 23.32
N LEU A 342 -8.08 10.48 23.60
CA LEU A 342 -8.29 11.86 23.11
C LEU A 342 -7.16 12.80 23.52
N ARG A 343 -6.61 12.62 24.74
CA ARG A 343 -5.46 13.37 25.22
C ARG A 343 -4.21 13.15 24.35
N GLU A 344 -3.95 11.93 23.90
CA GLU A 344 -2.85 11.64 22.99
C GLU A 344 -3.08 12.26 21.60
N LEU A 345 -4.29 12.07 21.05
CA LEU A 345 -4.67 12.58 19.73
C LEU A 345 -4.55 14.11 19.66
N LEU A 346 -5.00 14.81 20.71
CA LEU A 346 -5.01 16.27 20.80
C LEU A 346 -3.74 16.86 21.43
N ALA A 347 -2.73 16.04 21.74
CA ALA A 347 -1.52 16.51 22.39
C ALA A 347 -0.76 17.50 21.48
N LEU A 348 -0.59 18.74 21.93
CA LEU A 348 0.25 19.73 21.28
C LEU A 348 1.73 19.41 21.53
N ARG A 349 2.49 19.19 20.45
CA ARG A 349 3.95 18.95 20.51
C ARG A 349 4.67 20.09 19.77
N PRO A 350 4.67 21.32 20.31
CA PRO A 350 5.01 22.53 19.55
C PRO A 350 6.35 22.46 18.84
N LYS A 351 7.40 21.89 19.48
CA LYS A 351 8.71 21.70 18.83
C LYS A 351 8.66 20.79 17.59
N ALA A 352 7.94 19.69 17.68
CA ALA A 352 7.79 18.76 16.56
C ALA A 352 6.87 19.35 15.49
N THR A 353 5.74 19.94 15.90
CA THR A 353 4.76 20.58 15.02
C THR A 353 5.38 21.72 14.22
N LEU A 354 6.02 22.69 14.89
CA LEU A 354 6.63 23.85 14.24
C LEU A 354 7.85 23.46 13.41
N GLY A 355 8.70 22.54 13.89
CA GLY A 355 9.84 22.07 13.13
C GLY A 355 9.44 21.36 11.83
N LEU A 356 8.42 20.50 11.89
CA LEU A 356 7.88 19.82 10.71
C LEU A 356 7.18 20.78 9.75
N ALA A 357 6.36 21.69 10.27
CA ALA A 357 5.70 22.71 9.46
C ALA A 357 6.72 23.61 8.76
N PHE A 358 7.75 24.07 9.47
CA PHE A 358 8.82 24.87 8.89
C PHE A 358 9.53 24.14 7.75
N VAL A 359 9.94 22.90 7.97
CA VAL A 359 10.64 22.10 6.95
C VAL A 359 9.73 21.80 5.75
N ALA A 360 8.45 21.51 5.97
CA ALA A 360 7.48 21.33 4.89
C ALA A 360 7.23 22.63 4.12
N ALA A 361 7.18 23.77 4.80
CA ALA A 361 7.04 25.08 4.18
C ALA A 361 8.28 25.53 3.38
N LEU A 362 9.44 24.86 3.54
CA LEU A 362 10.62 25.07 2.71
C LEU A 362 10.57 24.29 1.38
N VAL A 363 9.66 23.32 1.25
CA VAL A 363 9.52 22.52 0.01
C VAL A 363 9.24 23.38 -1.24
N PRO A 364 8.35 24.40 -1.23
CA PRO A 364 8.20 25.29 -2.38
C PRO A 364 9.49 26.03 -2.71
N PHE A 365 10.20 26.58 -1.72
CA PHE A 365 11.46 27.30 -1.96
C PHE A 365 12.52 26.41 -2.62
N LEU A 366 12.63 25.16 -2.18
CA LEU A 366 13.52 24.17 -2.79
C LEU A 366 13.04 23.76 -4.19
N ALA A 367 11.73 23.57 -4.39
CA ALA A 367 11.17 23.24 -5.69
C ALA A 367 11.41 24.39 -6.69
N VAL A 368 11.17 25.64 -6.27
CA VAL A 368 11.45 26.87 -7.03
C VAL A 368 12.91 26.94 -7.42
N PHE A 369 13.80 26.81 -6.44
CA PHE A 369 15.25 26.89 -6.66
C PHE A 369 15.77 25.84 -7.64
N ILE A 370 15.15 24.66 -7.68
CA ILE A 370 15.59 23.56 -8.56
C ILE A 370 14.94 23.62 -9.95
N THR A 371 13.67 24.02 -10.04
CA THR A 371 12.90 23.95 -11.30
C THR A 371 12.97 25.20 -12.14
N SER A 372 13.12 26.39 -11.53
CA SER A 372 13.24 27.65 -12.26
C SER A 372 13.97 28.69 -11.40
N PRO A 373 15.32 28.73 -11.45
CA PRO A 373 16.13 29.68 -10.69
C PRO A 373 15.75 31.14 -10.97
N ASP A 374 15.32 31.44 -12.19
CA ASP A 374 14.99 32.79 -12.68
C ASP A 374 13.57 33.23 -12.28
N ALA A 375 12.69 32.32 -11.85
CA ALA A 375 11.34 32.68 -11.40
C ALA A 375 11.32 33.52 -10.11
N ALA A 376 12.42 33.49 -9.34
CA ALA A 376 12.59 34.33 -8.17
C ALA A 376 12.97 35.79 -8.52
N SER A 377 13.63 36.03 -9.66
CA SER A 377 14.01 37.37 -10.10
C SER A 377 12.86 38.16 -10.73
N ASP A 378 11.86 37.47 -11.29
CA ASP A 378 10.77 38.12 -12.05
C ASP A 378 9.56 38.53 -11.19
N GLY A 379 9.64 38.43 -9.87
CA GLY A 379 8.55 38.85 -8.96
C GLY A 379 7.27 38.00 -9.07
N LEU A 380 7.32 36.86 -9.76
CA LEU A 380 6.19 35.95 -9.97
C LEU A 380 5.75 35.21 -8.69
N PHE A 381 6.59 35.18 -7.66
CA PHE A 381 6.22 34.66 -6.33
C PHE A 381 5.49 35.74 -5.51
N ALA A 382 4.25 36.04 -5.87
CA ALA A 382 3.34 36.87 -5.09
C ALA A 382 2.28 36.00 -4.39
N PRO A 383 2.61 35.37 -3.24
CA PRO A 383 1.62 34.62 -2.48
C PRO A 383 0.51 35.57 -2.01
N LEU A 384 -0.74 35.12 -2.08
CA LEU A 384 -1.82 35.82 -1.38
C LEU A 384 -1.51 35.74 0.11
N SER A 385 -1.11 36.87 0.70
CA SER A 385 -0.79 36.93 2.12
C SER A 385 -2.09 37.12 2.91
N PRO A 386 -2.24 36.47 4.08
CA PRO A 386 -3.37 36.69 4.97
C PRO A 386 -3.44 38.15 5.48
N PHE A 387 -2.40 38.95 5.24
CA PHE A 387 -2.28 40.36 5.59
C PHE A 387 -2.52 41.32 4.39
N THR A 388 -2.99 40.81 3.25
CA THR A 388 -3.36 41.63 2.08
C THR A 388 -4.83 42.08 2.15
N THR A 389 -5.28 42.87 1.18
CA THR A 389 -6.60 43.52 1.12
C THR A 389 -7.81 42.58 1.14
N SER A 390 -7.64 41.26 1.14
CA SER A 390 -8.76 40.30 1.13
C SER A 390 -8.53 39.06 2.03
N PRO A 391 -8.44 39.24 3.36
CA PRO A 391 -8.20 38.15 4.32
C PRO A 391 -9.30 37.08 4.28
N TYR A 392 -10.53 37.48 3.93
CA TYR A 392 -11.68 36.57 3.79
C TYR A 392 -11.51 35.55 2.66
N TYR A 393 -10.90 35.94 1.53
CA TYR A 393 -10.64 35.03 0.42
C TYR A 393 -9.55 34.01 0.80
N TRP A 394 -8.52 34.45 1.51
CA TRP A 394 -7.48 33.57 2.01
C TRP A 394 -8.05 32.56 3.03
N PHE A 395 -8.87 33.04 3.96
CA PHE A 395 -9.54 32.18 4.94
C PHE A 395 -10.50 31.19 4.26
N GLY A 396 -11.27 31.64 3.27
CA GLY A 396 -12.16 30.80 2.46
C GLY A 396 -11.42 29.74 1.63
N ALA A 397 -10.15 29.97 1.27
CA ALA A 397 -9.32 29.00 0.58
C ALA A 397 -8.62 28.01 1.53
N VAL A 398 -8.14 28.48 2.68
CA VAL A 398 -7.35 27.67 3.62
C VAL A 398 -8.22 26.85 4.57
N LEU A 399 -9.35 27.38 5.03
CA LEU A 399 -10.22 26.67 5.97
C LEU A 399 -10.71 25.31 5.43
N PRO A 400 -11.16 25.18 4.16
CA PRO A 400 -11.49 23.88 3.60
C PRO A 400 -10.31 22.90 3.56
N LEU A 401 -9.08 23.39 3.33
CA LEU A 401 -7.87 22.56 3.38
C LEU A 401 -7.59 22.05 4.79
N VAL A 402 -7.82 22.88 5.81
CA VAL A 402 -7.69 22.49 7.22
C VAL A 402 -8.70 21.40 7.58
N VAL A 403 -9.97 21.58 7.21
CA VAL A 403 -11.03 20.60 7.49
C VAL A 403 -10.75 19.29 6.74
N ALA A 404 -10.36 19.37 5.46
CA ALA A 404 -10.03 18.19 4.66
C ALA A 404 -8.84 17.42 5.23
N ALA A 405 -7.74 18.10 5.55
CA ALA A 405 -6.57 17.49 6.15
C ALA A 405 -6.91 16.85 7.52
N LEU A 406 -7.64 17.56 8.38
CA LEU A 406 -8.04 17.02 9.68
C LEU A 406 -8.90 15.76 9.52
N HIS A 407 -9.88 15.78 8.62
CA HIS A 407 -10.72 14.62 8.30
C HIS A 407 -9.87 13.43 7.86
N GLU A 408 -8.96 13.64 6.92
CA GLU A 408 -8.10 12.59 6.40
C GLU A 408 -7.15 12.04 7.48
N GLU A 409 -6.61 12.89 8.35
CA GLU A 409 -5.76 12.45 9.46
C GLU A 409 -6.55 11.69 10.55
N VAL A 410 -7.80 12.07 10.81
CA VAL A 410 -8.70 11.33 11.71
C VAL A 410 -8.96 9.92 11.18
N ILE A 411 -9.32 9.77 9.90
CA ILE A 411 -9.53 8.45 9.28
C ILE A 411 -8.22 7.67 9.22
N HIS A 412 -7.18 8.21 8.60
CA HIS A 412 -6.02 7.42 8.24
C HIS A 412 -5.10 7.16 9.44
N ARG A 413 -4.95 8.14 10.33
CA ARG A 413 -4.03 8.04 11.48
C ARG A 413 -4.72 7.68 12.78
N ALA A 414 -5.84 8.31 13.12
CA ALA A 414 -6.49 7.99 14.39
C ALA A 414 -7.29 6.68 14.34
N LEU A 415 -7.85 6.31 13.17
CA LEU A 415 -8.65 5.10 13.00
C LEU A 415 -7.86 3.96 12.35
N VAL A 416 -7.49 4.09 11.07
CA VAL A 416 -6.93 2.98 10.27
C VAL A 416 -5.57 2.52 10.81
N GLN A 417 -4.63 3.43 11.04
CA GLN A 417 -3.27 3.07 11.46
C GLN A 417 -3.22 2.24 12.77
N PRO A 418 -3.94 2.59 13.87
CA PRO A 418 -4.03 1.77 15.07
C PRO A 418 -4.69 0.42 14.86
N LEU A 419 -5.77 0.34 14.07
CA LEU A 419 -6.47 -0.91 13.79
C LEU A 419 -5.57 -1.88 13.03
N VAL A 420 -4.89 -1.40 11.98
CA VAL A 420 -3.91 -2.20 11.22
C VAL A 420 -2.71 -2.57 12.09
N THR A 421 -2.21 -1.65 12.92
CA THR A 421 -1.13 -1.93 13.87
C THR A 421 -1.49 -3.10 14.79
N ARG A 422 -2.73 -3.14 15.29
CA ARG A 422 -3.21 -4.22 16.18
C ARG A 422 -3.43 -5.52 15.43
N LEU A 423 -4.03 -5.47 14.25
CA LEU A 423 -4.27 -6.62 13.38
C LEU A 423 -2.97 -7.39 13.13
N PHE A 424 -1.90 -6.67 12.77
CA PHE A 424 -0.60 -7.26 12.45
C PHE A 424 0.40 -7.25 13.61
N ARG A 425 0.03 -6.71 14.77
CA ARG A 425 0.91 -6.49 15.94
C ARG A 425 2.23 -5.81 15.55
N SER A 426 2.15 -4.82 14.67
CA SER A 426 3.32 -4.16 14.09
C SER A 426 3.00 -2.71 13.75
N GLU A 427 3.72 -1.76 14.38
CA GLU A 427 3.54 -0.33 14.10
C GLU A 427 3.84 0.00 12.63
N TRP A 428 4.84 -0.65 12.04
CA TRP A 428 5.17 -0.49 10.62
C TRP A 428 4.08 -1.04 9.69
N ALA A 429 3.38 -2.11 10.08
CA ALA A 429 2.21 -2.56 9.32
C ALA A 429 1.12 -1.49 9.35
N GLY A 430 0.90 -0.83 10.49
CA GLY A 430 0.00 0.32 10.58
C GLY A 430 0.43 1.49 9.71
N VAL A 431 1.73 1.82 9.73
CA VAL A 431 2.29 2.90 8.90
C VAL A 431 2.05 2.64 7.43
N VAL A 432 2.42 1.45 6.95
CA VAL A 432 2.27 1.12 5.52
C VAL A 432 0.80 0.95 5.15
N GLY A 433 0.02 0.21 5.95
CA GLY A 433 -1.39 -0.05 5.64
C GLY A 433 -2.24 1.22 5.61
N SER A 434 -2.03 2.15 6.55
CA SER A 434 -2.73 3.44 6.51
C SER A 434 -2.28 4.34 5.36
N THR A 435 -1.02 4.24 4.93
CA THR A 435 -0.52 4.95 3.76
C THR A 435 -1.12 4.41 2.46
N LEU A 436 -1.20 3.09 2.33
CA LEU A 436 -1.82 2.45 1.16
C LEU A 436 -3.33 2.73 1.12
N HIS A 437 -3.99 2.72 2.28
CA HIS A 437 -5.38 3.16 2.38
C HIS A 437 -5.51 4.62 1.92
N PHE A 438 -4.69 5.53 2.44
CA PHE A 438 -4.68 6.93 2.03
C PHE A 438 -4.49 7.11 0.52
N ALA A 439 -3.51 6.41 -0.06
CA ALA A 439 -3.24 6.46 -1.50
C ALA A 439 -4.41 5.95 -2.36
N ALA A 440 -5.17 4.96 -1.87
CA ALA A 440 -6.31 4.41 -2.60
C ALA A 440 -7.49 5.40 -2.76
N PHE A 441 -7.55 6.46 -1.94
CA PHE A 441 -8.55 7.53 -2.05
C PHE A 441 -8.09 8.70 -2.94
N HIS A 442 -6.91 8.59 -3.55
CA HIS A 442 -6.35 9.63 -4.41
C HIS A 442 -6.25 9.14 -5.87
N PRO A 443 -6.26 10.05 -6.85
CA PRO A 443 -6.07 9.68 -8.25
C PRO A 443 -4.72 8.97 -8.48
N PRO A 444 -4.67 7.94 -9.37
CA PRO A 444 -3.45 7.17 -9.65
C PRO A 444 -2.23 8.04 -10.02
N GLU A 445 -2.45 9.12 -10.77
CA GLU A 445 -1.43 10.07 -11.21
C GLU A 445 -0.79 10.87 -10.05
N SER A 446 -1.39 10.84 -8.86
CA SER A 446 -0.87 11.51 -7.66
C SER A 446 -0.09 10.56 -6.75
N VAL A 447 -0.09 9.25 -7.02
CA VAL A 447 0.48 8.20 -6.16
C VAL A 447 1.96 8.44 -5.85
N ALA A 448 2.73 8.94 -6.82
CA ALA A 448 4.16 9.24 -6.66
C ALA A 448 4.45 10.27 -5.56
N PHE A 449 3.50 11.18 -5.27
CA PHE A 449 3.59 12.15 -4.18
C PHE A 449 2.81 11.70 -2.93
N VAL A 450 1.62 11.12 -3.13
CA VAL A 450 0.70 10.72 -2.06
C VAL A 450 1.25 9.59 -1.20
N ILE A 451 1.96 8.61 -1.77
CA ILE A 451 2.58 7.53 -0.97
C ILE A 451 3.67 8.09 -0.04
N PRO A 452 4.67 8.86 -0.52
CA PRO A 452 5.63 9.52 0.36
C PRO A 452 4.98 10.41 1.44
N GLY A 453 3.98 11.22 1.07
CA GLY A 453 3.24 12.06 2.01
C GLY A 453 2.52 11.24 3.08
N GLY A 454 1.80 10.20 2.67
CA GLY A 454 1.13 9.29 3.58
C GLY A 454 2.09 8.57 4.53
N LEU A 455 3.28 8.17 4.05
CA LEU A 455 4.34 7.59 4.88
C LEU A 455 4.85 8.60 5.92
N LEU A 456 5.12 9.84 5.51
CA LEU A 456 5.55 10.91 6.40
C LEU A 456 4.53 11.13 7.52
N PHE A 457 3.26 11.34 7.17
CA PHE A 457 2.18 11.53 8.15
C PHE A 457 2.06 10.34 9.10
N ALA A 458 2.10 9.12 8.56
CA ALA A 458 2.03 7.90 9.36
C ALA A 458 3.20 7.74 10.33
N ILE A 459 4.43 8.07 9.91
CA ILE A 459 5.61 8.04 10.76
C ILE A 459 5.51 9.11 11.86
N VAL A 460 5.13 10.34 11.50
CA VAL A 460 4.93 11.43 12.46
C VAL A 460 3.89 11.01 13.51
N PHE A 461 2.73 10.48 13.09
CA PHE A 461 1.72 9.97 14.02
C PHE A 461 2.25 8.83 14.90
N MET A 462 2.98 7.87 14.34
CA MET A 462 3.57 6.77 15.11
C MET A 462 4.46 7.29 16.25
N ARG A 463 5.19 8.39 16.02
CA ARG A 463 6.11 8.99 16.99
C ARG A 463 5.45 9.93 17.99
N THR A 464 4.52 10.76 17.53
CA THR A 464 3.90 11.80 18.36
C THR A 464 2.61 11.35 19.02
N ARG A 465 1.91 10.38 18.41
CA ARG A 465 0.53 9.96 18.68
C ARG A 465 -0.50 11.09 18.61
N SER A 466 -0.15 12.20 17.96
CA SER A 466 -0.93 13.42 17.89
C SER A 466 -1.39 13.67 16.45
N ILE A 467 -2.71 13.73 16.25
CA ILE A 467 -3.30 14.13 14.97
C ILE A 467 -3.13 15.61 14.71
N VAL A 468 -2.96 16.44 15.75
CA VAL A 468 -2.70 17.87 15.57
C VAL A 468 -1.37 18.08 14.85
N CYS A 469 -0.35 17.30 15.23
CA CYS A 469 0.95 17.36 14.57
C CYS A 469 0.88 16.96 13.10
N THR A 470 0.15 15.88 12.77
CA THR A 470 0.03 15.43 11.38
C THR A 470 -0.88 16.34 10.57
N THR A 471 -1.96 16.85 11.16
CA THR A 471 -2.87 17.80 10.51
C THR A 471 -2.14 19.08 10.13
N VAL A 472 -1.38 19.69 11.03
CA VAL A 472 -0.61 20.90 10.71
C VAL A 472 0.39 20.64 9.57
N LEU A 473 1.10 19.51 9.61
CA LEU A 473 2.02 19.12 8.55
C LEU A 473 1.28 18.89 7.21
N HIS A 474 0.12 18.25 7.25
CA HIS A 474 -0.71 17.98 6.08
C HIS A 474 -1.29 19.27 5.49
N VAL A 475 -1.84 20.17 6.31
CA VAL A 475 -2.26 21.52 5.88
C VAL A 475 -1.10 22.24 5.21
N THR A 476 0.09 22.20 5.82
CA THR A 476 1.27 22.87 5.28
C THR A 476 1.60 22.32 3.89
N LEU A 477 1.65 20.99 3.73
CA LEU A 477 1.89 20.37 2.42
C LEU A 477 0.78 20.69 1.41
N ASN A 478 -0.50 20.72 1.82
CA ASN A 478 -1.60 21.07 0.94
C ASN A 478 -1.50 22.52 0.46
N VAL A 479 -1.18 23.47 1.36
CA VAL A 479 -0.94 24.87 1.00
C VAL A 479 0.24 24.98 0.03
N VAL A 480 1.36 24.31 0.34
CA VAL A 480 2.55 24.25 -0.53
C VAL A 480 2.19 23.74 -1.94
N MET A 481 1.47 22.62 -2.03
CA MET A 481 1.08 22.04 -3.32
C MET A 481 0.10 22.94 -4.08
N THR A 482 -0.83 23.59 -3.37
CA THR A 482 -1.80 24.55 -3.93
C THR A 482 -1.07 25.78 -4.49
N MET A 483 -0.01 26.25 -3.81
CA MET A 483 0.83 27.36 -4.29
C MET A 483 1.66 26.96 -5.51
N LEU A 484 2.22 25.75 -5.54
CA LEU A 484 3.02 25.27 -6.68
C LEU A 484 2.17 25.00 -7.93
N SER A 485 0.94 24.53 -7.75
CA SER A 485 -0.01 24.22 -8.83
C SER A 485 -0.95 25.38 -9.21
N GLY A 486 -0.74 26.58 -8.65
CA GLY A 486 -1.44 27.83 -9.00
C GLY A 486 -2.94 27.87 -8.67
N SER A 487 -3.42 27.06 -7.73
CA SER A 487 -4.85 26.81 -7.59
C SER A 487 -5.55 27.72 -6.56
N LYS A 488 -5.57 29.05 -6.77
CA LYS A 488 -6.27 30.10 -5.98
C LYS A 488 -5.50 30.74 -4.81
N LEU A 489 -4.28 30.32 -4.50
CA LEU A 489 -3.44 30.91 -3.42
C LEU A 489 -2.27 31.78 -3.93
N THR A 490 -2.06 31.83 -5.25
CA THR A 490 -1.01 32.61 -5.91
C THR A 490 -1.62 33.37 -7.10
N LEU A 491 -1.02 34.51 -7.45
CA LEU A 491 -1.48 35.34 -8.59
C LEU A 491 -1.06 34.76 -9.96
N ALA A 492 -0.12 33.82 -10.00
CA ALA A 492 0.33 33.13 -11.21
C ALA A 492 0.61 31.62 -10.93
N LEU A 493 0.56 30.80 -11.99
CA LEU A 493 0.98 29.40 -11.98
C LEU A 493 2.51 29.34 -11.90
N PHE A 494 3.05 28.63 -10.89
CA PHE A 494 4.49 28.47 -10.74
C PHE A 494 5.05 27.36 -11.63
N ILE A 495 4.33 26.24 -11.72
CA ILE A 495 4.61 25.15 -12.65
C ILE A 495 3.37 25.00 -13.55
N PRO A 496 3.50 25.11 -14.88
CA PRO A 496 2.41 24.78 -15.79
C PRO A 496 1.81 23.41 -15.48
N ALA A 497 0.49 23.26 -15.65
CA ALA A 497 -0.19 22.01 -15.30
C ALA A 497 0.40 20.78 -16.03
N ASP A 498 0.91 20.97 -17.25
CA ASP A 498 1.54 19.94 -18.06
C ASP A 498 2.90 19.47 -17.48
N ASP A 499 3.64 20.39 -16.87
CA ASP A 499 4.94 20.12 -16.24
C ASP A 499 4.82 19.48 -14.84
N MET A 500 3.66 19.62 -14.20
CA MET A 500 3.40 19.01 -12.88
C MET A 500 3.54 17.48 -12.90
N VAL A 501 3.31 16.83 -14.04
CA VAL A 501 3.49 15.37 -14.18
C VAL A 501 4.95 14.99 -13.97
N ALA A 502 5.89 15.76 -14.54
CA ALA A 502 7.33 15.52 -14.42
C ALA A 502 7.88 15.91 -13.02
N VAL A 503 7.29 16.91 -12.37
CA VAL A 503 7.75 17.41 -11.06
C VAL A 503 7.23 16.58 -9.88
N ARG A 504 6.08 15.91 -10.01
CA ARG A 504 5.48 15.08 -8.94
C ARG A 504 6.42 14.01 -8.35
N PRO A 505 7.16 13.19 -9.14
CA PRO A 505 8.11 12.22 -8.59
C PRO A 505 9.21 12.88 -7.76
N MET A 506 9.69 14.06 -8.18
CA MET A 506 10.72 14.80 -7.48
C MET A 506 10.19 15.35 -6.14
N LEU A 507 8.99 15.92 -6.12
CA LEU A 507 8.33 16.34 -4.88
C LEU A 507 8.09 15.15 -3.95
N GLY A 508 7.68 14.01 -4.50
CA GLY A 508 7.56 12.76 -3.76
C GLY A 508 8.87 12.30 -3.14
N ALA A 509 9.98 12.39 -3.87
CA ALA A 509 11.32 12.07 -3.36
C ALA A 509 11.77 13.02 -2.24
N LEU A 510 11.49 14.33 -2.37
CA LEU A 510 11.74 15.32 -1.31
C LEU A 510 10.94 14.98 -0.06
N VAL A 511 9.64 14.71 -0.18
CA VAL A 511 8.78 14.33 0.96
C VAL A 511 9.25 13.01 1.59
N LEU A 512 9.72 12.04 0.79
CA LEU A 512 10.31 10.82 1.32
C LEU A 512 11.60 11.09 2.10
N ALA A 513 12.47 11.98 1.59
CA ALA A 513 13.66 12.41 2.30
C ALA A 513 13.31 13.10 3.63
N LEU A 514 12.23 13.90 3.67
CA LEU A 514 11.68 14.47 4.90
C LEU A 514 11.21 13.39 5.88
N ALA A 515 10.54 12.35 5.40
CA ALA A 515 10.11 11.22 6.25
C ALA A 515 11.30 10.49 6.88
N VAL A 516 12.33 10.22 6.09
CA VAL A 516 13.58 9.58 6.55
C VAL A 516 14.32 10.48 7.54
N GLY A 517 14.46 11.77 7.21
CA GLY A 517 15.11 12.78 8.04
C GLY A 517 14.41 12.96 9.39
N PHE A 518 13.07 13.06 9.40
CA PHE A 518 12.29 13.13 10.63
C PHE A 518 12.51 11.90 11.52
N GLU A 519 12.41 10.69 10.95
CA GLU A 519 12.62 9.45 11.68
C GLU A 519 14.05 9.37 12.25
N TRP A 520 15.06 9.81 11.49
CA TRP A 520 16.44 9.88 11.93
C TRP A 520 16.62 10.86 13.10
N CYS A 521 16.16 12.11 12.96
CA CYS A 521 16.23 13.14 13.98
C CYS A 521 15.50 12.71 15.27
N TRP A 522 14.33 12.09 15.14
CA TRP A 522 13.59 11.56 16.28
C TRP A 522 14.39 10.52 17.07
N ARG A 523 15.07 9.60 16.36
CA ARG A 523 15.93 8.58 16.98
C ARG A 523 17.12 9.19 17.69
N MET A 524 17.86 10.08 17.02
CA MET A 524 19.01 10.76 17.62
C MET A 524 18.62 11.53 18.88
N SER A 525 17.47 12.19 18.85
CA SER A 525 16.91 12.87 20.02
C SER A 525 16.55 11.89 21.15
N ALA A 526 15.95 10.74 20.83
CA ALA A 526 15.63 9.70 21.80
C ALA A 526 16.89 9.08 22.44
N GLU A 527 17.93 8.82 21.64
CA GLU A 527 19.22 8.34 22.12
C GLU A 527 19.93 9.36 23.00
N GLY A 528 19.93 10.64 22.62
CA GLY A 528 20.48 11.72 23.42
C GLY A 528 19.80 11.85 24.79
N ARG A 529 18.46 11.78 24.83
CA ARG A 529 17.71 11.72 26.10
C ARG A 529 18.12 10.50 26.93
N ALA A 530 18.19 9.33 26.32
CA ALA A 530 18.58 8.11 27.02
C ALA A 530 20.01 8.16 27.58
N ARG A 531 20.94 8.83 26.88
CA ARG A 531 22.31 9.08 27.37
C ARG A 531 22.31 10.06 28.55
N ARG A 532 21.56 11.16 28.47
CA ARG A 532 21.43 12.13 29.57
C ARG A 532 20.88 11.51 30.86
N PHE A 533 19.85 10.68 30.75
CA PHE A 533 19.30 9.94 31.92
C PHE A 533 20.25 8.88 32.49
N ARG A 534 21.25 8.44 31.72
CA ARG A 534 22.32 7.54 32.21
C ARG A 534 23.51 8.31 32.78
N SER A 535 23.75 9.53 32.31
CA SER A 535 24.89 10.36 32.72
C SER A 535 24.57 11.27 33.90
N THR A 536 23.30 11.47 34.27
CA THR A 536 22.93 11.99 35.59
C THR A 536 23.09 10.84 36.59
N PRO A 537 24.15 10.82 37.42
CA PRO A 537 24.21 9.90 38.53
C PRO A 537 22.98 10.17 39.39
N ASN A 538 22.35 9.13 39.94
CA ASN A 538 21.30 9.32 40.94
C ASN A 538 21.91 10.03 42.17
N GLU A 539 21.93 11.35 42.20
CA GLU A 539 22.31 12.14 43.38
C GLU A 539 21.38 11.81 44.56
N ARG A 540 20.16 11.33 44.30
CA ARG A 540 19.25 10.79 45.32
C ARG A 540 19.66 9.44 45.94
N ILE A 541 20.50 8.65 45.27
CA ILE A 541 21.04 7.41 45.86
C ILE A 541 22.33 7.74 46.65
N ALA A 542 23.13 8.70 46.19
CA ALA A 542 24.31 9.15 46.94
C ALA A 542 23.95 9.85 48.25
N SER A 543 22.83 10.60 48.30
CA SER A 543 22.37 11.25 49.55
C SER A 543 21.73 10.28 50.56
N ALA A 544 21.33 9.07 50.15
CA ALA A 544 20.74 8.06 51.04
C ALA A 544 21.78 7.07 51.61
N VAL A 545 23.00 7.06 51.07
CA VAL A 545 24.10 6.19 51.53
C VAL A 545 25.01 6.89 52.55
N GLY A 546 24.82 8.20 52.78
CA GLY A 546 25.62 9.01 53.70
C GLY A 546 24.95 9.39 55.02
N ALA A 547 23.72 8.96 55.31
CA ALA A 547 23.11 9.17 56.62
C ALA A 547 23.65 8.09 57.59
N PRO A 548 24.46 8.42 58.59
CA PRO A 548 24.83 7.47 59.61
C PRO A 548 23.58 7.14 60.42
N THR A 549 23.19 5.87 60.41
CA THR A 549 22.34 5.30 61.46
C THR A 549 23.15 5.29 62.75
N SER A 550 23.18 6.41 63.47
CA SER A 550 23.53 6.44 64.89
C SER A 550 22.32 6.02 65.70
N LEU A 551 22.60 5.18 66.69
CA LEU A 551 21.72 4.63 67.75
C LEU A 551 20.68 5.59 68.31
#